data_AF-A0A978U0E6-F1
#
_entry.id   AF-A0A978U0E6-F1
#
_cell.length_a   1.000
_cell.length_b   1.000
_cell.length_c   1.000
_cell.angle_alpha   90.00
_cell.angle_beta   90.00
_cell.angle_gamma   90.00
#
_symmetry.space_group_name_H-M   'P 1'
#
loop_
_entity.id
_entity.type
_entity.pdbx_description
1 polymer ?
#
loop_
_entity_poly.entity_id
_entity_poly.type
_entity_poly.pdbx_seq_one_letter_code
_entity_poly.pdbx_strand_id
1 'polypeptide(L)'
;MTASDSSHAISSEPVICPTSARFRPATDFPKDVSQLQRAELELTYLEMRECLIFTNRSRGQLLRRNEEHKQTSLRLREDVTKLQLLIQQLAAEKQALATSSQQIIQGMEKELMAMGDRLDALSSAFDAVADVETADRMQWSFLTLPQRFLNFLNAVRRIVTWWREEQGGELPPPRPALHSTGQTLTPEEEAQARRDHPHMYTDPASVQRSLLDR
;
A
#
# COMPACT_ATOMS: atom_id res chain seq x y z
N MET A 1 -81.43 60.44 7.90
CA MET A 1 -80.06 60.47 8.49
C MET A 1 -79.16 59.65 7.60
N THR A 2 -77.98 60.18 7.33
CA THR A 2 -77.03 59.89 6.24
C THR A 2 -76.09 58.71 6.51
N ALA A 3 -75.37 58.33 5.44
CA ALA A 3 -74.10 57.59 5.38
C ALA A 3 -74.20 56.05 5.38
N SER A 4 -73.35 55.28 4.70
CA SER A 4 -72.46 55.43 3.54
C SER A 4 -71.76 54.07 3.41
N ASP A 5 -71.51 53.66 2.16
CA ASP A 5 -70.43 52.79 1.70
C ASP A 5 -69.31 52.41 2.69
N SER A 6 -68.87 51.15 2.63
CA SER A 6 -67.46 50.87 2.32
C SER A 6 -67.25 49.39 1.98
N SER A 7 -67.12 49.15 0.68
CA SER A 7 -66.51 47.95 0.11
C SER A 7 -65.00 48.00 0.36
N HIS A 8 -64.46 47.12 1.18
CA HIS A 8 -63.01 46.93 1.24
C HIS A 8 -62.56 46.05 0.07
N ALA A 9 -62.21 46.71 -1.03
CA ALA A 9 -61.37 46.13 -2.07
C ALA A 9 -60.00 45.78 -1.45
N ILE A 10 -59.61 44.51 -1.58
CA ILE A 10 -58.25 44.05 -1.31
C ILE A 10 -57.39 44.64 -2.43
N SER A 11 -56.76 45.77 -2.13
CA SER A 11 -55.74 46.39 -2.96
C SER A 11 -54.49 45.52 -2.89
N SER A 12 -54.34 44.62 -3.85
CA SER A 12 -53.10 43.91 -4.13
C SER A 12 -52.09 44.91 -4.68
N GLU A 13 -51.45 45.68 -3.81
CA GLU A 13 -50.27 46.46 -4.20
C GLU A 13 -49.17 45.49 -4.67
N PRO A 14 -48.56 45.72 -5.85
CA PRO A 14 -47.40 44.93 -6.24
C PRO A 14 -46.26 45.28 -5.29
N VAL A 15 -45.79 44.27 -4.56
CA VAL A 15 -44.57 44.35 -3.76
C VAL A 15 -43.41 44.65 -4.73
N ILE A 16 -43.03 45.92 -4.83
CA ILE A 16 -41.81 46.35 -5.51
C ILE A 16 -40.64 45.96 -4.60
N CYS A 17 -40.17 44.73 -4.75
CA CYS A 17 -38.92 44.31 -4.14
C CYS A 17 -37.77 45.10 -4.79
N PRO A 18 -36.90 45.76 -4.00
CA PRO A 18 -35.81 46.54 -4.54
C PRO A 18 -34.77 45.65 -5.21
N THR A 19 -34.42 46.05 -6.43
CA THR A 19 -33.53 45.42 -7.41
C THR A 19 -32.11 45.24 -6.86
N SER A 20 -31.81 44.10 -6.23
CA SER A 20 -30.43 43.68 -5.90
C SER A 20 -30.08 42.28 -6.42
N ALA A 21 -31.07 41.53 -6.91
CA ALA A 21 -30.82 40.27 -7.61
C ALA A 21 -30.55 40.56 -9.09
N ARG A 22 -29.38 40.14 -9.59
CA ARG A 22 -29.00 40.22 -11.02
C ARG A 22 -29.96 39.46 -11.96
N PHE A 23 -30.92 38.71 -11.41
CA PHE A 23 -31.88 37.90 -12.14
C PHE A 23 -33.28 38.02 -11.52
N ARG A 24 -34.29 38.11 -12.37
CA ARG A 24 -35.71 38.00 -12.01
C ARG A 24 -36.25 36.61 -12.38
N PRO A 25 -37.13 36.00 -11.57
CA PRO A 25 -37.80 34.76 -11.94
C PRO A 25 -38.64 34.93 -13.22
N ALA A 26 -38.80 33.84 -13.97
CA ALA A 26 -39.55 33.86 -15.24
C ALA A 26 -41.01 34.32 -15.09
N THR A 27 -41.55 34.26 -13.88
CA THR A 27 -42.89 34.73 -13.51
C THR A 27 -43.02 36.24 -13.46
N ASP A 28 -41.91 36.98 -13.35
CA ASP A 28 -41.90 38.45 -13.29
C ASP A 28 -42.01 39.09 -14.68
N PHE A 29 -41.82 38.30 -15.74
CA PHE A 29 -41.97 38.79 -17.11
C PHE A 29 -43.46 38.80 -17.51
N PRO A 30 -43.93 39.86 -18.16
CA PRO A 30 -45.34 39.98 -18.55
C PRO A 30 -45.71 38.88 -19.55
N LYS A 31 -46.88 38.25 -19.35
CA LYS A 31 -47.41 37.22 -20.24
C LYS A 31 -47.95 37.80 -21.56
N ASP A 32 -48.32 39.07 -21.54
CA ASP A 32 -48.82 39.82 -22.69
C ASP A 32 -48.10 41.17 -22.76
N VAL A 33 -47.71 41.55 -23.97
CA VAL A 33 -46.95 42.77 -24.28
C VAL A 33 -47.82 43.86 -24.92
N SER A 34 -49.10 43.57 -25.17
CA SER A 34 -50.05 44.45 -25.85
C SER A 34 -50.24 45.81 -25.18
N GLN A 35 -50.01 45.91 -23.87
CA GLN A 35 -50.18 47.14 -23.07
C GLN A 35 -48.87 47.86 -22.74
N LEU A 36 -47.71 47.30 -23.10
CA LEU A 36 -46.40 47.92 -22.79
C LEU A 36 -46.02 49.00 -23.79
N GLN A 37 -45.40 50.07 -23.30
CA GLN A 37 -44.79 51.05 -24.19
C GLN A 37 -43.55 50.47 -24.88
N ARG A 38 -43.25 50.95 -26.10
CA ARG A 38 -42.16 50.40 -26.92
C ARG A 38 -40.80 50.39 -26.23
N ALA A 39 -40.48 51.42 -25.46
CA ALA A 39 -39.23 51.51 -24.70
C ALA A 39 -39.14 50.45 -23.59
N GLU A 40 -40.24 50.17 -22.89
CA GLU A 40 -40.31 49.14 -21.85
C GLU A 40 -40.19 47.74 -22.44
N LEU A 41 -40.76 47.54 -23.63
CA LEU A 41 -40.72 46.28 -24.36
C LEU A 41 -39.29 45.93 -24.81
N GLU A 42 -38.52 46.90 -25.31
CA GLU A 42 -37.11 46.72 -25.66
C GLU A 42 -36.25 46.39 -24.44
N LEU A 43 -36.48 47.06 -23.32
CA LEU A 43 -35.77 46.79 -22.06
C LEU A 43 -36.06 45.37 -21.55
N THR A 44 -37.35 44.99 -21.51
CA THR A 44 -37.79 43.64 -21.10
C THR A 44 -37.18 42.57 -22.01
N TYR A 45 -37.12 42.80 -23.32
CA TYR A 45 -36.50 41.88 -24.27
C TYR A 45 -34.99 41.69 -24.03
N LEU A 46 -34.27 42.78 -23.77
CA LEU A 46 -32.84 42.71 -23.45
C LEU A 46 -32.60 41.93 -22.16
N GLU A 47 -33.39 42.17 -21.12
CA GLU A 47 -33.31 41.44 -19.85
C GLU A 47 -33.58 39.94 -20.04
N MET A 48 -34.64 39.58 -20.78
CA MET A 48 -34.93 38.18 -21.10
C MET A 48 -33.78 37.51 -21.86
N ARG A 49 -33.19 38.22 -22.83
CA ARG A 49 -32.05 37.73 -23.60
C ARG A 49 -30.83 37.50 -22.72
N GLU A 50 -30.52 38.41 -21.80
CA GLU A 50 -29.43 38.24 -20.85
C GLU A 50 -29.67 37.05 -19.90
N CYS A 51 -30.89 36.91 -19.38
CA CYS A 51 -31.28 35.77 -18.55
C CYS A 51 -31.11 34.44 -19.31
N LEU A 52 -31.51 34.38 -20.57
CA LEU A 52 -31.36 33.20 -21.43
C LEU A 52 -29.89 32.85 -21.67
N ILE A 53 -29.06 33.83 -22.01
CA ILE A 53 -27.62 33.64 -22.26
C ILE A 53 -26.94 33.10 -21.00
N PHE A 54 -27.22 33.71 -19.84
CA PHE A 54 -26.64 33.29 -18.58
C PHE A 54 -27.11 31.89 -18.18
N THR A 55 -28.41 31.59 -18.31
CA THR A 55 -28.97 30.27 -17.98
C THR A 55 -28.38 29.17 -18.85
N ASN A 56 -28.19 29.42 -20.14
CA ASN A 56 -27.51 28.45 -21.01
C ASN A 56 -26.04 28.27 -20.63
N ARG A 57 -25.34 29.36 -20.29
CA ARG A 57 -23.94 29.29 -19.83
C ARG A 57 -23.82 28.52 -18.51
N SER A 58 -24.69 28.78 -17.54
CA SER A 58 -24.69 28.11 -16.24
C SER A 58 -25.04 26.62 -16.40
N ARG A 59 -26.02 26.29 -17.25
CA ARG A 59 -26.33 24.90 -17.61
C ARG A 59 -25.12 24.20 -18.25
N GLY A 60 -24.44 24.85 -19.18
CA GLY A 60 -23.23 24.29 -19.81
C GLY A 60 -22.11 24.04 -18.80
N GLN A 61 -21.89 24.96 -17.85
CA GLN A 61 -20.92 24.78 -16.77
C GLN A 61 -21.32 23.64 -15.82
N LEU A 62 -22.61 23.52 -15.50
CA LEU A 62 -23.11 22.47 -14.63
C LEU A 62 -22.91 21.09 -15.26
N LEU A 63 -23.20 20.94 -16.56
CA LEU A 63 -22.95 19.70 -17.30
C LEU A 63 -21.47 19.31 -17.30
N ARG A 64 -20.57 20.27 -17.53
CA ARG A 64 -19.12 20.02 -17.47
C ARG A 64 -18.67 19.58 -16.08
N ARG A 65 -19.06 20.32 -15.03
CA ARG A 65 -18.73 19.95 -13.65
C ARG A 65 -19.30 18.58 -13.27
N ASN A 66 -20.52 18.28 -13.70
CA ASN A 66 -21.13 16.98 -13.42
C ASN A 66 -20.34 15.83 -14.07
N GLU A 67 -19.89 16.00 -15.31
CA GLU A 67 -19.07 15.02 -15.99
C GLU A 67 -17.68 14.88 -15.34
N GLU A 68 -17.03 15.99 -14.97
CA GLU A 68 -15.76 15.99 -14.22
C GLU A 68 -15.91 15.27 -12.87
N HIS A 69 -17.00 15.51 -12.14
CA HIS A 69 -17.30 14.83 -10.88
C HIS A 69 -17.54 13.33 -11.07
N LYS A 70 -18.21 12.93 -12.16
CA LYS A 70 -18.42 11.52 -12.49
C LYS A 70 -17.10 10.82 -12.79
N GLN A 71 -16.24 11.43 -13.60
CA GLN A 71 -14.93 10.87 -13.95
C GLN A 71 -14.01 10.76 -12.74
N THR A 72 -13.96 11.79 -11.89
CA THR A 72 -13.17 11.75 -10.65
C THR A 72 -13.69 10.70 -9.68
N SER A 73 -15.00 10.54 -9.55
CA SER A 73 -15.60 9.49 -8.71
C SER A 73 -15.27 8.08 -9.20
N LEU A 74 -15.24 7.86 -10.53
CA LEU A 74 -14.84 6.59 -11.12
C LEU A 74 -13.37 6.28 -10.82
N ARG A 75 -12.46 7.24 -11.02
CA ARG A 75 -11.04 7.08 -10.69
C ARG A 75 -10.83 6.78 -9.21
N LEU A 76 -11.51 7.52 -8.33
CA LEU A 76 -11.43 7.28 -6.89
C LEU A 76 -11.89 5.86 -6.54
N ARG A 77 -12.97 5.37 -7.15
CA ARG A 77 -13.44 4.01 -6.94
C ARG A 77 -12.40 2.98 -7.39
N GLU A 78 -11.79 3.16 -8.56
CA GLU A 78 -10.72 2.29 -9.03
C GLU A 78 -9.53 2.28 -8.07
N ASP A 79 -9.10 3.45 -7.59
CA ASP A 79 -7.97 3.54 -6.68
C ASP A 79 -8.26 2.92 -5.31
N VAL A 80 -9.49 3.10 -4.79
CA VAL A 80 -9.93 2.39 -3.58
C VAL A 80 -9.88 0.88 -3.77
N THR A 81 -10.33 0.36 -4.92
CA THR A 81 -10.27 -1.08 -5.18
C THR A 81 -8.83 -1.60 -5.27
N LYS A 82 -7.91 -0.85 -5.89
CA LYS A 82 -6.48 -1.20 -5.93
C LYS A 82 -5.87 -1.20 -4.53
N LEU A 83 -6.14 -0.17 -3.73
CA LEU A 83 -5.65 -0.09 -2.35
C LEU A 83 -6.19 -1.24 -1.50
N GLN A 84 -7.46 -1.62 -1.68
CA GLN A 84 -8.04 -2.75 -0.97
C GLN A 84 -7.38 -4.09 -1.36
N LEU A 85 -7.01 -4.27 -2.63
CA LEU A 85 -6.24 -5.43 -3.08
C LEU A 85 -4.85 -5.46 -2.44
N LEU A 86 -4.13 -4.33 -2.44
CA LEU A 86 -2.81 -4.23 -1.81
C LEU A 86 -2.85 -4.52 -0.31
N ILE A 87 -3.89 -4.04 0.39
CA ILE A 87 -4.10 -4.33 1.81
C ILE A 87 -4.29 -5.83 2.04
N GLN A 88 -5.06 -6.52 1.19
CA GLN A 88 -5.26 -7.96 1.29
C GLN A 88 -3.97 -8.74 1.04
N GLN A 89 -3.18 -8.34 0.04
CA GLN A 89 -1.86 -8.94 -0.24
C GLN A 89 -0.92 -8.77 0.94
N LEU A 90 -0.80 -7.55 1.49
CA LEU A 90 0.04 -7.27 2.64
C LEU A 90 -0.38 -8.07 3.89
N ALA A 91 -1.69 -8.25 4.09
CA ALA A 91 -2.20 -9.07 5.18
C ALA A 91 -1.81 -10.55 5.02
N ALA A 92 -1.88 -11.08 3.80
CA ALA A 92 -1.46 -12.45 3.50
C ALA A 92 0.05 -12.63 3.68
N GLU A 93 0.87 -11.70 3.20
CA GLU A 93 2.32 -11.70 3.37
C GLU A 93 2.72 -11.63 4.85
N LYS A 94 2.06 -10.78 5.64
CA LYS A 94 2.29 -10.70 7.08
C LYS A 94 1.97 -12.02 7.79
N GLN A 95 0.87 -12.67 7.42
CA GLN A 95 0.51 -13.97 7.98
C GLN A 95 1.55 -15.02 7.62
N ALA A 96 1.97 -15.07 6.36
CA ALA A 96 3.02 -15.99 5.90
C ALA A 96 4.35 -15.76 6.64
N LEU A 97 4.75 -14.50 6.81
CA LEU A 97 5.96 -14.13 7.54
C LEU A 97 5.88 -14.53 9.02
N ALA A 98 4.74 -14.31 9.68
CA ALA A 98 4.54 -14.74 11.06
C ALA A 98 4.65 -16.27 11.21
N THR A 99 4.03 -17.02 10.29
CA THR A 99 4.14 -18.50 10.30
C THR A 99 5.56 -18.98 10.05
N SER A 100 6.28 -18.35 9.10
CA SER A 100 7.68 -18.67 8.82
C SER A 100 8.57 -18.37 10.04
N SER A 101 8.39 -17.21 10.68
CA SER A 101 9.13 -16.85 11.89
C SER A 101 8.87 -17.84 13.03
N GLN A 102 7.62 -18.27 13.23
CA GLN A 102 7.29 -19.27 14.24
C GLN A 102 7.95 -20.62 13.95
N GLN A 103 7.98 -21.05 12.68
CA GLN A 103 8.66 -22.28 12.28
C GLN A 103 10.17 -22.20 12.53
N ILE A 104 10.80 -21.07 12.23
CA ILE A 104 12.23 -20.85 12.50
C ILE A 104 12.51 -20.94 14.00
N ILE A 105 11.71 -20.25 14.83
CA ILE A 105 11.87 -20.28 16.29
C ILE A 105 11.71 -21.71 16.82
N GLN A 106 10.72 -22.46 16.35
CA GLN A 106 10.53 -23.86 16.75
C GLN A 106 11.68 -24.76 16.29
N GLY A 107 12.25 -24.49 15.11
CA GLY A 107 13.45 -25.18 14.63
C GLY A 107 14.64 -24.92 15.55
N MET A 108 14.89 -23.65 15.86
CA MET A 108 15.96 -23.24 16.78
C MET A 108 15.78 -23.80 18.19
N GLU A 109 14.55 -23.83 18.71
CA GLU A 109 14.26 -24.41 20.03
C GLU A 109 14.59 -25.90 20.07
N LYS A 110 14.22 -26.66 19.03
CA LYS A 110 14.56 -28.08 18.91
C LYS A 110 16.07 -28.30 18.81
N GLU A 111 16.78 -27.47 18.04
CA GLU A 111 18.23 -27.53 17.93
C GLU A 111 18.90 -27.22 19.27
N LEU A 112 18.43 -26.21 20.00
CA LEU A 112 18.92 -25.87 21.34
C LEU A 112 18.67 -26.99 22.35
N MET A 113 17.49 -27.62 22.35
CA MET A 113 17.22 -28.78 23.20
C MET A 113 18.15 -29.95 22.85
N ALA A 114 18.32 -30.25 21.55
CA ALA A 114 19.23 -31.30 21.11
C ALA A 114 20.69 -31.01 21.48
N MET A 115 21.12 -29.75 21.46
CA MET A 115 22.44 -29.34 21.97
C MET A 115 22.51 -29.50 23.49
N GLY A 116 21.48 -29.10 24.23
CA GLY A 116 21.39 -29.25 25.68
C GLY A 116 21.53 -30.71 26.13
N ASP A 117 20.73 -31.61 25.55
CA ASP A 117 20.79 -33.05 25.86
C ASP A 117 22.19 -33.64 25.61
N ARG A 118 22.87 -33.16 24.57
CA ARG A 118 24.23 -33.62 24.23
C ARG A 118 25.28 -33.05 25.18
N LEU A 119 25.15 -31.80 25.61
CA LEU A 119 26.01 -31.18 26.60
C LEU A 119 25.83 -31.83 27.98
N ASP A 120 24.60 -32.15 28.37
CA ASP A 120 24.31 -32.89 29.61
C ASP A 120 24.91 -34.31 29.55
N ALA A 121 24.79 -35.00 28.41
CA ALA A 121 25.45 -36.29 28.21
C ALA A 121 26.98 -36.20 28.30
N LEU A 122 27.58 -35.11 27.78
CA LEU A 122 29.01 -34.83 27.92
C LEU A 122 29.40 -34.53 29.37
N SER A 123 28.61 -33.71 30.06
CA SER A 123 28.84 -33.34 31.46
C SER A 123 28.76 -34.57 32.36
N SER A 124 27.73 -35.40 32.19
CA SER A 124 27.60 -36.66 32.93
C SER A 124 28.76 -37.62 32.66
N ALA A 125 29.25 -37.67 31.42
CA ALA A 125 30.44 -38.47 31.09
C ALA A 125 31.72 -37.90 31.73
N PHE A 126 31.82 -36.57 31.90
CA PHE A 126 32.92 -35.91 32.59
C PHE A 126 32.89 -36.15 34.10
N ASP A 127 31.74 -35.96 34.75
CA ASP A 127 31.57 -36.21 36.19
C ASP A 127 31.86 -37.67 36.55
N ALA A 128 31.44 -38.62 35.71
CA ALA A 128 31.74 -40.04 35.89
C ALA A 128 33.25 -40.37 35.82
N VAL A 129 34.05 -39.50 35.22
CA VAL A 129 35.53 -39.59 35.17
C VAL A 129 36.15 -38.80 36.32
N ALA A 130 35.59 -37.64 36.71
CA ALA A 130 36.09 -36.82 37.82
C ALA A 130 35.88 -37.46 39.20
N ASP A 131 34.78 -38.20 39.41
CA ASP A 131 34.52 -39.00 40.63
C ASP A 131 35.59 -40.09 40.90
N VAL A 132 36.45 -40.38 39.93
CA VAL A 132 37.60 -41.29 40.10
C VAL A 132 38.74 -40.63 40.89
N GLU A 133 38.88 -39.31 40.81
CA GLU A 133 39.96 -38.57 41.45
C GLU A 133 39.67 -38.28 42.93
N THR A 134 38.40 -38.34 43.34
CA THR A 134 37.92 -38.07 44.71
C THR A 134 37.46 -39.31 45.47
N ALA A 135 37.16 -40.44 44.81
CA ALA A 135 36.68 -41.64 45.48
C ALA A 135 37.82 -42.47 46.10
N ASP A 136 38.01 -42.26 47.39
CA ASP A 136 38.91 -42.93 48.33
C ASP A 136 38.62 -44.44 48.57
N ARG A 137 38.26 -45.21 47.53
CA ARG A 137 38.02 -46.66 47.58
C ARG A 137 38.65 -47.39 46.37
N MET A 138 39.97 -47.49 46.40
CA MET A 138 40.86 -48.06 45.39
C MET A 138 40.68 -49.56 45.03
N GLN A 139 39.71 -50.30 45.56
CA GLN A 139 39.69 -51.77 45.36
C GLN A 139 38.82 -52.25 44.19
N TRP A 140 37.92 -51.41 43.66
CA TRP A 140 37.05 -51.77 42.52
C TRP A 140 37.05 -50.76 41.36
N SER A 141 37.71 -49.59 41.50
CA SER A 141 37.71 -48.57 40.44
C SER A 141 38.58 -48.97 39.24
N PHE A 142 39.72 -49.65 39.45
CA PHE A 142 40.67 -50.00 38.40
C PHE A 142 40.12 -50.91 37.28
N LEU A 143 39.10 -51.72 37.56
CA LEU A 143 38.49 -52.61 36.57
C LEU A 143 37.46 -51.90 35.66
N THR A 144 36.92 -50.75 36.09
CA THR A 144 35.87 -50.03 35.34
C THR A 144 36.36 -48.73 34.69
N LEU A 145 37.56 -48.25 35.07
CA LEU A 145 38.25 -47.09 34.48
C LEU A 145 38.33 -47.11 32.93
N PRO A 146 38.84 -48.17 32.28
CA PRO A 146 39.00 -48.15 30.82
C PRO A 146 37.64 -48.10 30.10
N GLN A 147 36.62 -48.77 30.65
CA GLN A 147 35.28 -48.77 30.06
C GLN A 147 34.60 -47.41 30.17
N ARG A 148 34.81 -46.69 31.28
CA ARG A 148 34.26 -45.33 31.48
C ARG A 148 35.01 -44.27 30.66
N PHE A 149 36.33 -44.37 30.51
CA PHE A 149 37.10 -43.50 29.63
C PHE A 149 36.74 -43.71 28.14
N LEU A 150 36.51 -44.96 27.73
CA LEU A 150 35.99 -45.27 26.40
C LEU A 150 34.59 -44.67 26.18
N ASN A 151 33.73 -44.69 27.20
CA ASN A 151 32.41 -44.05 27.12
C ASN A 151 32.51 -42.53 26.95
N PHE A 152 33.44 -41.88 27.66
CA PHE A 152 33.74 -40.45 27.48
C PHE A 152 34.25 -40.14 26.07
N LEU A 153 35.24 -40.90 25.57
CA LEU A 153 35.73 -40.72 24.21
C LEU A 153 34.66 -41.00 23.15
N ASN A 154 33.75 -41.94 23.39
CA ASN A 154 32.61 -42.20 22.52
C ASN A 154 31.59 -41.04 22.54
N ALA A 155 31.36 -40.41 23.70
CA ALA A 155 30.52 -39.22 23.82
C ALA A 155 31.13 -38.02 23.08
N VAL A 156 32.43 -37.76 23.29
CA VAL A 156 33.18 -36.71 22.56
C VAL A 156 33.18 -36.99 21.06
N ARG A 157 33.43 -38.23 20.65
CA ARG A 157 33.41 -38.63 19.23
C ARG A 157 32.04 -38.38 18.61
N ARG A 158 30.93 -38.71 19.31
CA ARG A 158 29.57 -38.44 18.84
C ARG A 158 29.30 -36.95 18.62
N ILE A 159 29.76 -36.09 19.52
CA ILE A 159 29.60 -34.63 19.39
C ILE A 159 30.43 -34.10 18.22
N VAL A 160 31.68 -34.56 18.08
CA VAL A 160 32.57 -34.15 16.97
C VAL A 160 32.08 -34.65 15.62
N THR A 161 31.53 -35.87 15.53
CA THR A 161 30.95 -36.39 14.29
C THR A 161 29.68 -35.64 13.92
N TRP A 162 28.81 -35.34 14.89
CA TRP A 162 27.62 -34.53 14.64
C TRP A 162 27.98 -33.10 14.21
N TRP A 163 28.90 -32.43 14.89
CA TRP A 163 29.35 -31.08 14.51
C TRP A 163 29.96 -31.07 13.10
N ARG A 164 30.67 -32.13 12.73
CA ARG A 164 31.22 -32.33 11.39
C ARG A 164 30.15 -32.67 10.35
N GLU A 165 29.10 -33.38 10.70
CA GLU A 165 27.95 -33.65 9.82
C GLU A 165 27.12 -32.38 9.59
N GLU A 166 26.94 -31.53 10.61
CA GLU A 166 26.20 -30.27 10.53
C GLU A 166 26.98 -29.17 9.78
N GLN A 167 28.32 -29.16 9.88
CA GLN A 167 29.19 -28.36 9.01
C GLN A 167 29.51 -29.05 7.66
N GLY A 168 29.11 -30.31 7.49
CA GLY A 168 29.48 -31.20 6.39
C GLY A 168 28.53 -31.17 5.20
N GLY A 169 27.52 -30.30 5.20
CA GLY A 169 26.68 -30.00 4.05
C GLY A 169 27.19 -28.75 3.32
N GLU A 170 27.93 -28.98 2.22
CA GLU A 170 28.49 -27.98 1.30
C GLU A 170 29.47 -26.97 1.92
N LEU A 171 30.77 -27.22 1.74
CA LEU A 171 31.61 -26.15 1.20
C LEU A 171 30.80 -25.59 0.02
N PRO A 172 30.36 -24.32 -0.01
CA PRO A 172 29.75 -23.80 -1.21
C PRO A 172 30.72 -24.15 -2.33
N PRO A 173 30.29 -24.81 -3.44
CA PRO A 173 31.19 -25.03 -4.57
C PRO A 173 31.87 -23.69 -4.79
N PRO A 174 33.21 -23.64 -5.00
CA PRO A 174 33.90 -22.36 -5.19
C PRO A 174 33.02 -21.62 -6.17
N ARG A 175 32.37 -20.55 -5.68
CA ARG A 175 31.35 -19.85 -6.46
C ARG A 175 32.03 -19.69 -7.80
N PRO A 176 31.45 -20.10 -8.94
CA PRO A 176 31.97 -19.58 -10.17
C PRO A 176 32.02 -18.09 -9.88
N ALA A 177 33.23 -17.53 -9.84
CA ALA A 177 33.38 -16.10 -9.75
C ALA A 177 32.35 -15.64 -10.76
N LEU A 178 31.38 -14.84 -10.32
CA LEU A 178 30.55 -14.12 -11.26
C LEU A 178 31.59 -13.30 -12.01
N HIS A 179 32.16 -13.89 -13.05
CA HIS A 179 32.53 -13.22 -14.24
C HIS A 179 31.23 -12.50 -14.52
N SER A 180 31.23 -11.22 -14.15
CA SER A 180 30.64 -10.19 -14.95
C SER A 180 31.17 -10.40 -16.36
N THR A 181 30.71 -11.46 -17.03
CA THR A 181 30.45 -11.40 -18.45
C THR A 181 29.39 -10.33 -18.52
N GLY A 182 29.83 -9.09 -18.69
CA GLY A 182 29.13 -8.20 -19.58
C GLY A 182 28.98 -9.00 -20.86
N GLN A 183 27.86 -9.71 -20.98
CA GLN A 183 27.35 -10.05 -22.29
C GLN A 183 27.08 -8.70 -22.90
N THR A 184 28.02 -8.26 -23.74
CA THR A 184 27.79 -7.18 -24.67
C THR A 184 26.67 -7.70 -25.57
N LEU A 185 25.43 -7.39 -25.20
CA LEU A 185 24.26 -7.66 -26.03
C LEU A 185 24.57 -7.06 -27.39
N THR A 186 24.26 -7.79 -28.46
CA THR A 186 24.35 -7.19 -29.78
C THR A 186 23.38 -5.99 -29.84
N PRO A 187 23.66 -4.95 -30.66
CA PRO A 187 22.82 -3.74 -30.71
C PRO A 187 21.33 -4.04 -30.95
N GLU A 188 21.02 -5.15 -31.62
CA GLU A 188 19.66 -5.61 -31.90
C GLU A 188 18.98 -6.22 -30.67
N GLU A 189 19.70 -7.03 -29.89
CA GLU A 189 19.19 -7.63 -28.65
C GLU A 189 18.96 -6.56 -27.57
N GLU A 190 19.83 -5.55 -27.51
CA GLU A 190 19.64 -4.43 -26.58
C GLU A 190 18.42 -3.57 -26.96
N ALA A 191 18.16 -3.36 -28.25
CA ALA A 191 16.98 -2.65 -28.72
C ALA A 191 15.68 -3.41 -28.39
N GLN A 192 15.72 -4.74 -28.49
CA GLN A 192 14.58 -5.59 -28.14
C GLN A 192 14.35 -5.63 -26.62
N ALA A 193 15.41 -5.79 -25.82
CA ALA A 193 15.33 -5.75 -24.36
C ALA A 193 14.81 -4.40 -23.83
N ARG A 194 15.17 -3.28 -24.48
CA ARG A 194 14.63 -1.94 -24.17
C ARG A 194 13.13 -1.82 -24.45
N ARG A 195 12.59 -2.55 -25.43
CA ARG A 195 11.14 -2.60 -25.70
C ARG A 195 10.40 -3.45 -24.67
N ASP A 196 10.98 -4.60 -24.30
CA ASP A 196 10.33 -5.56 -23.42
C ASP A 196 10.42 -5.13 -21.93
N HIS A 197 11.48 -4.42 -21.55
CA HIS A 197 11.75 -3.98 -20.18
C HIS A 197 12.18 -2.50 -20.08
N PRO A 198 11.30 -1.53 -20.42
CA PRO A 198 11.66 -0.11 -20.49
C PRO A 198 12.07 0.52 -19.15
N HIS A 199 11.71 -0.09 -18.02
CA HIS A 199 12.04 0.40 -16.68
C HIS A 199 13.49 0.11 -16.25
N MET A 200 14.18 -0.82 -16.93
CA MET A 200 15.56 -1.20 -16.65
C MET A 200 16.58 -0.26 -17.30
N TYR A 201 16.14 0.61 -18.21
CA TYR A 201 17.00 1.47 -19.00
C TYR A 201 16.65 2.94 -18.74
N THR A 202 17.66 3.74 -18.42
CA THR A 202 17.51 5.19 -18.28
C THR A 202 17.48 5.82 -19.67
N ASP A 203 16.35 6.42 -20.05
CA ASP A 203 16.22 7.15 -21.30
C ASP A 203 17.07 8.44 -21.25
N PRO A 204 18.04 8.65 -22.16
CA PRO A 204 18.82 9.88 -22.21
C PRO A 204 17.94 11.14 -22.40
N ALA A 205 16.75 11.03 -23.00
CA ALA A 205 15.81 12.14 -23.14
C ALA A 205 15.12 12.53 -21.82
N SER A 206 15.12 11.64 -20.82
CA SER A 206 14.59 11.91 -19.48
C SER A 206 15.59 12.66 -18.58
N VAL A 207 16.89 12.52 -18.85
CA VAL A 207 17.97 13.07 -17.99
C VAL A 207 18.13 14.59 -18.14
N GLN A 208 17.73 15.17 -19.28
CA GLN A 208 17.91 16.61 -19.55
C GLN A 208 16.64 17.46 -19.41
N ARG A 209 15.47 16.86 -19.13
CA ARG A 209 14.21 17.62 -18.97
C ARG A 209 14.16 18.46 -17.69
N SER A 210 14.91 18.10 -16.66
CA SER A 210 14.93 18.84 -15.38
C SER A 210 15.65 20.19 -15.46
N LEU A 211 16.23 20.56 -16.61
CA LEU A 211 16.94 21.84 -16.81
C LEU A 211 16.12 22.89 -17.58
N LEU A 212 14.88 22.57 -18.00
CA LEU A 212 13.98 23.50 -18.70
C LEU A 212 12.84 24.06 -17.83
N ASP A 213 12.66 23.58 -16.61
CA ASP A 213 11.80 24.22 -15.60
C ASP A 213 12.66 25.10 -14.67
N ARG A 214 13.00 26.29 -15.15
CA ARG A 214 13.46 27.41 -14.30
C ARG A 214 13.02 28.74 -14.87
#